data_AF-A0A373D474-F1
#
_entry.id   AF-A0A373D474-F1
#
_cell.length_a   1.000
_cell.length_b   1.000
_cell.length_c   1.000
_cell.angle_alpha   90.00
_cell.angle_beta   90.00
_cell.angle_gamma   90.00
#
_symmetry.space_group_name_H-M   'P 1'
#
loop_
_entity.id
_entity.type
_entity.pdbx_description
1 polymer ?
#
loop_
_entity_poly.entity_id
_entity_poly.type
_entity_poly.pdbx_seq_one_letter_code
_entity_poly.pdbx_strand_id
1 'polypeptide(L)'
;MQLSDRRISGRRIFICLVKRLGSLSVKAAADLGIQICRIIQFMNSAENPILYLDLQPKNLLVCNGVLRLTDFDHAQYASDAAAFGERYGTIGFAAPEQYTGEPLDCRTDVYAIGALLYFMSRGDAPGSVPEYRNEPEYRMFDRIIRGCMEKEKEARYQSADELQETLQELQNQLKEQAAESRIVVFAGAAAGIGTTHAALGMSHFLTRNGCPALYQEAYDTSAVRTLAKNMGIKTDRTGVYRIGCGSIRPYYGEAVKLPYLYFPVIIKDVGVIRPEEKLPEADFYVLVCGGKWWEIDRTVNAAKILKSRGNVILLFNHMEKKARLKLPKVLSDIHYFFLPFFSNPFREDKAANTCYRDLWNDGTGETRWKRKKLSQRLRRSDAE
;
A
#
# COMPACT_ATOMS: atom_id res chain seq x y z
N MET A 1 14.58 7.04 43.26
CA MET A 1 15.21 7.56 42.03
C MET A 1 15.27 6.43 40.99
N GLN A 2 14.14 6.04 40.37
CA GLN A 2 14.14 5.02 39.29
C GLN A 2 12.77 4.91 38.55
N LEU A 3 12.11 6.04 38.26
CA LEU A 3 10.84 6.06 37.49
C LEU A 3 10.88 6.96 36.23
N SER A 4 12.02 7.57 35.91
CA SER A 4 12.15 8.55 34.82
C SER A 4 12.53 7.97 33.46
N ASP A 5 13.05 6.74 33.37
CA ASP A 5 13.72 6.27 32.14
C ASP A 5 12.79 5.60 31.10
N ARG A 6 11.61 5.10 31.50
CA ARG A 6 10.65 4.50 30.55
C ARG A 6 9.84 5.52 29.73
N ARG A 7 9.70 6.76 30.18
CA ARG A 7 8.94 7.80 29.44
C ARG A 7 9.68 8.34 28.22
N ILE A 8 11.01 8.28 28.20
CA ILE A 8 11.85 8.89 27.17
C ILE A 8 11.85 8.07 25.86
N SER A 9 11.59 6.76 25.94
CA SER A 9 11.52 5.88 24.76
C SER A 9 10.27 6.13 23.89
N GLY A 10 9.14 6.53 24.50
CA GLY A 10 7.89 6.76 23.77
C GLY A 10 7.95 8.02 22.88
N ARG A 11 8.33 9.17 23.47
CA ARG A 11 8.30 10.51 22.84
C ARG A 11 9.05 10.62 21.51
N ARG A 12 9.93 9.66 21.19
CA ARG A 12 10.71 9.61 19.95
C ARG A 12 10.05 8.81 18.82
N ILE A 13 9.06 7.96 19.09
CA ILE A 13 8.60 6.95 18.13
C ILE A 13 7.96 7.61 16.90
N PHE A 14 7.12 8.64 17.07
CA PHE A 14 6.45 9.30 15.96
C PHE A 14 7.43 10.09 15.07
N ILE A 15 8.26 10.93 15.68
CA ILE A 15 9.31 11.67 14.95
C ILE A 15 10.29 10.70 14.29
N CYS A 16 10.70 9.62 14.96
CA CYS A 16 11.55 8.59 14.37
C CYS A 16 10.86 7.85 13.23
N LEU A 17 9.55 7.59 13.31
CA LEU A 17 8.78 6.95 12.24
C LEU A 17 8.79 7.82 10.98
N VAL A 18 8.44 9.11 11.11
CA VAL A 18 8.39 10.04 9.97
C VAL A 18 9.79 10.28 9.41
N LYS A 19 10.78 10.61 10.25
CA LYS A 19 12.16 10.85 9.80
C LYS A 19 12.83 9.61 9.20
N ARG A 20 12.56 8.40 9.71
CA ARG A 20 13.10 7.14 9.14
C ARG A 20 12.46 6.82 7.79
N LEU A 21 11.19 7.15 7.61
CA LEU A 21 10.46 6.97 6.35
C LEU A 21 10.63 8.15 5.38
N GLY A 22 11.26 9.25 5.81
CA GLY A 22 11.30 10.53 5.11
C GLY A 22 9.94 11.22 5.14
N SER A 23 8.90 10.61 4.55
CA SER A 23 7.52 11.09 4.55
C SER A 23 6.55 9.90 4.56
N LEU A 24 5.35 10.09 5.09
CA LEU A 24 4.25 9.14 4.99
C LEU A 24 3.49 9.32 3.65
N SER A 25 2.82 8.26 3.19
CA SER A 25 1.87 8.38 2.06
C SER A 25 0.63 9.18 2.50
N VAL A 26 -0.06 9.81 1.54
CA VAL A 26 -1.31 10.55 1.80
C VAL A 26 -2.31 9.71 2.59
N LYS A 27 -2.49 8.44 2.21
CA LYS A 27 -3.37 7.50 2.92
C LYS A 27 -2.97 7.33 4.39
N ALA A 28 -1.68 7.06 4.66
CA ALA A 28 -1.21 6.84 6.02
C ALA A 28 -1.26 8.12 6.88
N ALA A 29 -0.96 9.28 6.28
CA ALA A 29 -1.10 10.57 6.93
C ALA A 29 -2.58 10.89 7.25
N ALA A 30 -3.50 10.59 6.34
CA ALA A 30 -4.94 10.72 6.55
C ALA A 30 -5.46 9.75 7.64
N ASP A 31 -5.00 8.49 7.66
CA ASP A 31 -5.36 7.51 8.71
C ASP A 31 -4.99 8.01 10.12
N LEU A 32 -3.80 8.59 10.26
CA LEU A 32 -3.34 9.17 11.52
C LEU A 32 -4.05 10.50 11.83
N GLY A 33 -4.29 11.33 10.81
CA GLY A 33 -5.07 12.56 10.92
C GLY A 33 -6.48 12.32 11.46
N ILE A 34 -7.17 11.30 10.95
CA ILE A 34 -8.50 10.88 11.44
C ILE A 34 -8.42 10.47 12.92
N GLN A 35 -7.39 9.72 13.33
CA GLN A 35 -7.22 9.37 14.75
C GLN A 35 -6.99 10.60 15.63
N ILE A 36 -6.21 11.58 15.17
CA ILE A 36 -6.00 12.84 15.91
C ILE A 36 -7.32 13.60 16.02
N CYS A 37 -8.07 13.74 14.92
CA CYS A 37 -9.37 14.42 14.91
C CYS A 37 -10.34 13.81 15.92
N ARG A 38 -10.44 12.47 15.98
CA ARG A 38 -11.28 11.76 16.98
C ARG A 38 -10.92 12.10 18.42
N ILE A 39 -9.62 12.17 18.72
CA ILE A 39 -9.16 12.48 20.09
C ILE A 39 -9.50 13.93 20.44
N ILE A 40 -9.24 14.87 19.54
CA ILE A 40 -9.54 16.29 19.75
C ILE A 40 -11.05 16.54 19.84
N GLN A 41 -11.83 15.91 18.97
CA GLN A 41 -13.29 15.96 19.02
C GLN A 41 -13.82 15.45 20.36
N PHE A 42 -13.28 14.34 20.87
CA PHE A 42 -13.65 13.82 22.19
C PHE A 42 -13.35 14.81 23.33
N MET A 43 -12.24 15.54 23.25
CA MET A 43 -11.90 16.59 24.23
C MET A 43 -12.81 17.82 24.10
N ASN A 44 -13.17 18.21 22.88
CA ASN A 44 -14.02 19.37 22.61
C ASN A 44 -15.51 19.09 22.89
N SER A 45 -15.96 17.84 22.87
CA SER A 45 -17.36 17.46 23.11
C SER A 45 -17.70 17.16 24.57
N ALA A 46 -16.72 17.21 25.46
CA ALA A 46 -16.94 17.08 26.90
C ALA A 46 -17.85 18.21 27.44
N GLU A 47 -18.55 17.94 28.54
CA GLU A 47 -19.43 18.93 29.21
C GLU A 47 -18.70 20.25 29.51
N ASN A 48 -17.42 20.16 29.87
CA ASN A 48 -16.48 21.26 29.90
C ASN A 48 -15.42 21.05 28.79
N PRO A 49 -15.58 21.67 27.60
CA PRO A 49 -14.69 21.47 26.47
C PRO A 49 -13.24 21.79 26.81
N ILE A 50 -12.32 20.92 26.40
CA ILE A 50 -10.88 21.09 26.61
C ILE A 50 -10.20 21.31 25.28
N LEU A 51 -9.39 22.37 25.19
CA LEU A 51 -8.46 22.64 24.10
C LEU A 51 -7.09 22.05 24.43
N TYR A 52 -6.43 21.39 23.49
CA TYR A 52 -5.15 20.72 23.73
C TYR A 52 -3.94 21.67 23.61
N LEU A 53 -3.95 22.55 22.60
CA LEU A 53 -3.09 23.73 22.43
C LEU A 53 -1.57 23.50 22.22
N ASP A 54 -1.07 22.26 22.36
CA ASP A 54 0.32 21.88 22.07
C ASP A 54 0.41 20.64 21.15
N LEU A 55 -0.44 20.58 20.13
CA LEU A 55 -0.42 19.51 19.13
C LEU A 55 0.84 19.62 18.25
N GLN A 56 1.79 18.69 18.44
CA GLN A 56 3.04 18.66 17.69
C GLN A 56 3.70 17.27 17.74
N PRO A 57 4.67 16.96 16.85
CA PRO A 57 5.23 15.62 16.72
C PRO A 57 5.82 15.04 18.01
N LYS A 58 6.36 15.87 18.92
CA LYS A 58 6.97 15.42 20.18
C LYS A 58 5.94 14.85 21.18
N ASN A 59 4.68 15.24 21.02
CA ASN A 59 3.56 14.90 21.90
C ASN A 59 2.69 13.75 21.35
N LEU A 60 3.10 13.15 20.22
CA LEU A 60 2.42 12.03 19.59
C LEU A 60 3.18 10.72 19.78
N LEU A 61 2.46 9.66 20.14
CA LEU A 61 2.95 8.29 20.15
C LEU A 61 2.19 7.46 19.11
N VAL A 62 2.91 6.63 18.35
CA VAL A 62 2.30 5.64 17.46
C VAL A 62 2.87 4.27 17.74
N CYS A 63 2.00 3.35 18.14
CA CYS A 63 2.35 1.96 18.40
C CYS A 63 1.38 1.05 17.63
N ASN A 64 1.89 0.18 16.76
CA ASN A 64 1.08 -0.74 15.96
C ASN A 64 -0.06 -0.06 15.16
N GLY A 65 0.17 1.17 14.69
CA GLY A 65 -0.82 1.96 13.94
C GLY A 65 -1.86 2.68 14.80
N VAL A 66 -1.78 2.57 16.13
CA VAL A 66 -2.64 3.30 17.06
C VAL A 66 -1.91 4.54 17.56
N LEU A 67 -2.53 5.71 17.37
CA LEU A 67 -2.04 7.00 17.81
C LEU A 67 -2.55 7.32 19.23
N ARG A 68 -1.68 7.92 20.05
CA ARG A 68 -2.01 8.43 21.38
C ARG A 68 -1.38 9.80 21.58
N LEU A 69 -2.12 10.71 22.20
CA LEU A 69 -1.57 11.97 22.69
C LEU A 69 -0.86 11.74 24.03
N THR A 70 0.15 12.56 24.29
CA THR A 70 0.89 12.62 25.55
C THR A 70 1.18 14.06 25.88
N ASP A 71 1.38 14.38 27.16
CA ASP A 71 1.71 15.75 27.59
C ASP A 71 0.49 16.68 27.45
N PHE A 72 -0.19 16.92 28.57
CA PHE A 72 -1.41 17.74 28.64
C PHE A 72 -1.17 19.03 29.42
N ASP A 73 0.10 19.39 29.63
CA ASP A 73 0.50 20.52 30.47
C ASP A 73 0.01 21.87 29.92
N HIS A 74 -0.26 21.94 28.61
CA HIS A 74 -0.82 23.10 27.92
C HIS A 74 -2.34 23.03 27.70
N ALA A 75 -2.97 21.89 28.02
CA ALA A 75 -4.40 21.70 27.80
C ALA A 75 -5.22 22.51 28.81
N GLN A 76 -6.31 23.13 28.35
CA GLN A 76 -7.12 24.03 29.16
C GLN A 76 -8.59 23.92 28.81
N TYR A 77 -9.46 24.28 29.76
CA TYR A 77 -10.87 24.48 29.45
C TYR A 77 -11.04 25.63 28.46
N ALA A 78 -11.93 25.46 27.49
CA ALA A 78 -12.19 26.47 26.47
C ALA A 78 -12.67 27.80 27.07
N SER A 79 -13.41 27.74 28.19
CA SER A 79 -13.84 28.92 28.96
C SER A 79 -12.65 29.76 29.47
N ASP A 80 -11.59 29.08 29.90
CA ASP A 80 -10.42 29.73 30.46
C ASP A 80 -9.53 30.23 29.32
N ALA A 81 -9.36 29.42 28.27
CA ALA A 81 -8.53 29.76 27.12
C ALA A 81 -9.01 31.01 26.36
N ALA A 82 -10.31 31.31 26.38
CA ALA A 82 -10.87 32.52 25.79
C ALA A 82 -10.45 33.82 26.49
N ALA A 83 -9.96 33.73 27.74
CA ALA A 83 -9.65 34.89 28.59
C ALA A 83 -8.14 35.18 28.75
N PHE A 84 -7.25 34.40 28.13
CA PHE A 84 -5.79 34.50 28.32
C PHE A 84 -5.08 35.21 27.16
N GLY A 85 -4.05 36.01 27.48
CA GLY A 85 -3.21 36.74 26.52
C GLY A 85 -2.15 35.88 25.81
N GLU A 86 -1.17 36.55 25.17
CA GLU A 86 -0.13 35.95 24.32
C GLU A 86 0.54 34.70 24.93
N ARG A 87 0.74 33.67 24.09
CA ARG A 87 1.38 32.40 24.47
C ARG A 87 2.56 32.09 23.56
N TYR A 88 3.55 31.39 24.12
CA TYR A 88 4.63 30.80 23.34
C TYR A 88 4.17 29.46 22.78
N GLY A 89 3.96 29.41 21.47
CA GLY A 89 3.68 28.20 20.71
C GLY A 89 4.93 27.55 20.13
N THR A 90 4.80 26.33 19.62
CA THR A 90 5.88 25.68 18.88
C THR A 90 5.89 26.17 17.43
N ILE A 91 7.03 26.69 16.98
CA ILE A 91 7.21 27.24 15.63
C ILE A 91 6.77 26.22 14.57
N GLY A 92 5.89 26.67 13.67
CA GLY A 92 5.34 25.87 12.56
C GLY A 92 4.14 24.98 12.93
N PHE A 93 3.85 24.77 14.22
CA PHE A 93 2.71 23.95 14.67
C PHE A 93 1.63 24.74 15.40
N ALA A 94 2.01 25.76 16.17
CA ALA A 94 1.05 26.62 16.85
C ALA A 94 0.39 27.61 15.89
N ALA A 95 -0.90 27.84 16.12
CA ALA A 95 -1.71 28.74 15.31
C ALA A 95 -1.32 30.21 15.52
N PRO A 96 -1.49 31.08 14.51
CA PRO A 96 -1.14 32.50 14.59
C PRO A 96 -1.70 33.22 15.82
N GLU A 97 -2.96 32.93 16.17
CA GLU A 97 -3.65 33.53 17.31
C GLU A 97 -3.00 33.26 18.66
N GLN A 98 -2.25 32.16 18.79
CA GLN A 98 -1.54 31.85 20.03
C GLN A 98 -0.43 32.87 20.29
N TYR A 99 0.15 33.45 19.24
CA TYR A 99 1.21 34.46 19.35
C TYR A 99 0.67 35.89 19.49
N THR A 100 -0.55 36.16 19.00
CA THR A 100 -1.16 37.51 19.06
C THR A 100 -2.03 37.72 20.29
N GLY A 101 -2.31 36.65 21.06
CA GLY A 101 -3.13 36.74 22.27
C GLY A 101 -4.62 36.92 22.00
N GLU A 102 -5.07 36.59 20.79
CA GLU A 102 -6.50 36.54 20.48
C GLU A 102 -7.18 35.36 21.20
N PRO A 103 -8.51 35.43 21.43
CA PRO A 103 -9.25 34.34 22.04
C PRO A 103 -9.04 33.00 21.30
N LEU A 104 -8.77 31.95 22.06
CA LEU A 104 -8.53 30.61 21.54
C LEU A 104 -9.82 29.80 21.56
N ASP A 105 -10.02 28.98 20.53
CA ASP A 105 -11.14 28.04 20.43
C ASP A 105 -10.68 26.72 19.78
N CYS A 106 -11.62 25.81 19.49
CA CYS A 106 -11.32 24.51 18.88
C CYS A 106 -10.58 24.62 17.53
N ARG A 107 -10.72 25.74 16.81
CA ARG A 107 -10.08 25.98 15.50
C ARG A 107 -8.58 26.23 15.65
N THR A 108 -8.10 26.54 16.86
CA THR A 108 -6.68 26.59 17.19
C THR A 108 -6.04 25.19 17.13
N ASP A 109 -6.72 24.17 17.65
CA ASP A 109 -6.26 22.77 17.52
C ASP A 109 -6.35 22.27 16.07
N VAL A 110 -7.37 22.70 15.31
CA VAL A 110 -7.50 22.38 13.86
C VAL A 110 -6.28 22.83 13.05
N TYR A 111 -5.76 24.04 13.32
CA TYR A 111 -4.53 24.52 12.69
C TYR A 111 -3.36 23.57 12.95
N ALA A 112 -3.19 23.17 14.21
CA ALA A 112 -2.11 22.28 14.62
C ALA A 112 -2.25 20.86 14.02
N ILE A 113 -3.48 20.37 13.82
CA ILE A 113 -3.73 19.15 13.04
C ILE A 113 -3.24 19.33 11.60
N GLY A 114 -3.55 20.45 10.96
CA GLY A 114 -3.06 20.79 9.61
C GLY A 114 -1.53 20.77 9.52
N ALA A 115 -0.85 21.40 10.48
CA ALA A 115 0.60 21.41 10.57
C ALA A 115 1.19 19.99 10.73
N LEU A 116 0.53 19.13 11.51
CA LEU A 116 0.91 17.72 11.64
C LEU A 116 0.69 16.93 10.35
N LEU A 117 -0.40 17.16 9.61
CA LEU A 117 -0.65 16.54 8.30
C LEU A 117 0.42 16.94 7.28
N TYR A 118 0.84 18.21 7.29
CA TYR A 118 1.97 18.69 6.49
C TYR A 118 3.25 17.95 6.89
N PHE A 119 3.59 17.94 8.19
CA PHE A 119 4.80 17.27 8.69
C PHE A 119 4.83 15.79 8.31
N MET A 120 3.71 15.08 8.43
CA MET A 120 3.59 13.68 8.06
C MET A 120 3.81 13.45 6.55
N SER A 121 3.26 14.31 5.69
CA SER A 121 3.33 14.13 4.23
C SER A 121 4.62 14.64 3.59
N ARG A 122 5.31 15.59 4.24
CA ARG A 122 6.54 16.22 3.71
C ARG A 122 7.81 15.78 4.44
N GLY A 123 7.72 15.34 5.69
CA GLY A 123 8.86 14.94 6.50
C GLY A 123 9.48 16.06 7.33
N ASP A 124 9.16 17.31 7.00
CA ASP A 124 9.68 18.53 7.61
C ASP A 124 8.54 19.42 8.10
N ALA A 125 8.86 20.34 9.02
CA ALA A 125 7.89 21.26 9.60
C ALA A 125 7.39 22.28 8.56
N PRO A 126 6.14 22.76 8.69
CA PRO A 126 5.64 23.83 7.83
C PRO A 126 6.57 25.05 7.77
N GLY A 127 6.80 25.59 6.57
CA GLY A 127 7.73 26.70 6.33
C GLY A 127 9.11 26.29 5.81
N SER A 128 9.45 25.00 5.80
CA SER A 128 10.59 24.48 5.02
C SER A 128 10.32 24.55 3.51
N VAL A 129 11.37 24.63 2.68
CA VAL A 129 11.25 24.67 1.21
C VAL A 129 10.41 23.47 0.73
N PRO A 130 9.23 23.68 0.13
CA PRO A 130 8.34 22.59 -0.20
C PRO A 130 8.88 21.78 -1.38
N GLU A 131 9.00 20.46 -1.22
CA GLU A 131 9.14 19.55 -2.34
C GLU A 131 7.74 19.35 -2.97
N TYR A 132 7.49 20.03 -4.08
CA TYR A 132 6.18 20.00 -4.73
C TYR A 132 5.91 18.63 -5.35
N ARG A 133 4.83 17.97 -4.90
CA ARG A 133 4.35 16.68 -5.42
C ARG A 133 3.09 16.94 -6.23
N ASN A 134 3.12 16.55 -7.50
CA ASN A 134 2.10 16.94 -8.49
C ASN A 134 0.98 15.90 -8.67
N GLU A 135 1.08 14.77 -7.97
CA GLU A 135 0.11 13.70 -8.05
C GLU A 135 -1.26 14.15 -7.49
N PRO A 136 -2.39 13.73 -8.09
CA PRO A 136 -3.73 14.16 -7.69
C PRO A 136 -4.03 14.01 -6.20
N GLU A 137 -3.61 12.89 -5.61
CA GLU A 137 -3.76 12.61 -4.18
C GLU A 137 -3.08 13.65 -3.28
N TYR A 138 -1.88 14.12 -3.64
CA TYR A 138 -1.17 15.17 -2.90
C TYR A 138 -1.81 16.53 -3.13
N ARG A 139 -2.33 16.83 -4.33
CA ARG A 139 -3.05 18.09 -4.59
C ARG A 139 -4.31 18.22 -3.74
N MET A 140 -5.06 17.14 -3.60
CA MET A 140 -6.27 17.10 -2.76
C MET A 140 -5.90 17.20 -1.28
N PHE A 141 -4.89 16.46 -0.84
CA PHE A 141 -4.40 16.54 0.53
C PHE A 141 -3.85 17.92 0.89
N ASP A 142 -3.15 18.57 -0.05
CA ASP A 142 -2.64 19.94 0.13
C ASP A 142 -3.76 20.97 0.25
N ARG A 143 -4.90 20.77 -0.40
CA ARG A 143 -6.08 21.64 -0.20
C ARG A 143 -6.60 21.54 1.23
N ILE A 144 -6.68 20.32 1.77
CA ILE A 144 -7.10 20.09 3.17
C ILE A 144 -6.10 20.73 4.13
N ILE A 145 -4.78 20.52 3.92
CA ILE A 145 -3.74 21.13 4.76
C ILE A 145 -3.84 22.66 4.74
N ARG A 146 -4.02 23.27 3.56
CA ARG A 146 -4.20 24.73 3.45
C ARG A 146 -5.45 25.20 4.20
N GLY A 147 -6.58 24.52 4.02
CA GLY A 147 -7.81 24.83 4.74
C GLY A 147 -7.65 24.75 6.26
N CYS A 148 -6.86 23.82 6.78
CA CYS A 148 -6.57 23.78 8.22
C CYS A 148 -5.69 24.97 8.67
N MET A 149 -4.72 25.36 7.84
CA MET A 149 -3.66 26.30 8.19
C MET A 149 -3.91 27.74 7.72
N GLU A 150 -5.15 28.09 7.39
CA GLU A 150 -5.51 29.47 7.07
C GLU A 150 -5.22 30.43 8.24
N LYS A 151 -4.86 31.67 7.92
CA LYS A 151 -4.54 32.66 8.97
C LYS A 151 -5.77 33.00 9.81
N GLU A 152 -6.86 33.34 9.14
CA GLU A 152 -8.16 33.64 9.75
C GLU A 152 -8.86 32.35 10.21
N LYS A 153 -9.35 32.30 11.45
CA LYS A 153 -9.97 31.09 12.03
C LYS A 153 -11.26 30.71 11.31
N GLU A 154 -11.98 31.71 10.81
CA GLU A 154 -13.27 31.61 10.11
C GLU A 154 -13.11 30.97 8.74
N ALA A 155 -11.90 31.00 8.15
CA ALA A 155 -11.60 30.35 6.88
C ALA A 155 -11.15 28.88 7.05
N ARG A 156 -10.95 28.42 8.28
CA ARG A 156 -10.57 27.03 8.58
C ARG A 156 -11.79 26.11 8.64
N TYR A 157 -11.53 24.81 8.75
CA TYR A 157 -12.57 23.88 9.24
C TYR A 157 -13.01 24.33 10.64
N GLN A 158 -14.33 24.40 10.86
CA GLN A 158 -14.90 24.94 12.09
C GLN A 158 -14.85 23.95 13.25
N SER A 159 -14.56 22.67 12.98
CA SER A 159 -14.36 21.66 14.00
C SER A 159 -13.42 20.54 13.54
N ALA A 160 -12.89 19.78 14.50
CA ALA A 160 -12.14 18.55 14.21
C ALA A 160 -13.01 17.48 13.54
N ASP A 161 -14.33 17.51 13.75
CA ASP A 161 -15.28 16.58 13.12
C ASP A 161 -15.41 16.85 11.61
N GLU A 162 -15.58 18.13 11.23
CA GLU A 162 -15.64 18.55 9.82
C GLU A 162 -14.36 18.17 9.05
N LEU A 163 -13.20 18.34 9.70
CA LEU A 163 -11.92 17.90 9.15
C LEU A 163 -11.85 16.36 9.03
N GLN A 164 -12.35 15.64 10.03
CA GLN A 164 -12.40 14.18 10.02
C GLN A 164 -13.24 13.66 8.84
N GLU A 165 -14.42 14.23 8.62
CA GLU A 165 -15.30 13.88 7.50
C GLU A 165 -14.58 14.12 6.17
N THR A 166 -13.96 15.28 5.98
CA THR A 166 -13.21 15.61 4.77
C THR A 166 -12.04 14.64 4.53
N LEU A 167 -11.30 14.27 5.58
CA LEU A 167 -10.23 13.27 5.48
C LEU A 167 -10.77 11.88 5.13
N GLN A 168 -11.94 11.52 5.65
CA GLN A 168 -12.60 10.25 5.37
C GLN A 168 -13.11 10.18 3.92
N GLU A 169 -13.66 11.29 3.40
CA GLU A 169 -14.03 11.44 1.99
C GLU A 169 -12.82 11.30 1.08
N LEU A 170 -11.70 11.97 1.39
CA LEU A 170 -10.46 11.78 0.65
C LEU A 170 -10.04 10.31 0.64
N GLN A 171 -10.11 9.60 1.78
CA GLN A 171 -9.79 8.18 1.80
C GLN A 171 -10.73 7.35 0.93
N ASN A 172 -12.02 7.68 0.90
CA ASN A 172 -13.00 6.98 0.08
C ASN A 172 -12.74 7.26 -1.40
N GLN A 173 -12.47 8.50 -1.79
CA GLN A 173 -12.07 8.87 -3.14
C GLN A 173 -10.75 8.19 -3.55
N LEU A 174 -9.77 8.07 -2.66
CA LEU A 174 -8.54 7.33 -2.92
C LEU A 174 -8.78 5.82 -3.06
N LYS A 175 -9.79 5.25 -2.37
CA LYS A 175 -10.21 3.86 -2.53
C LYS A 175 -10.98 3.66 -3.85
N GLU A 176 -11.85 4.59 -4.22
CA GLU A 176 -12.65 4.55 -5.45
C GLU A 176 -11.81 4.82 -6.70
N GLN A 177 -10.78 5.68 -6.59
CA GLN A 177 -9.79 5.94 -7.64
C GLN A 177 -8.68 4.89 -7.69
N ALA A 178 -8.47 4.14 -6.60
CA ALA A 178 -7.65 2.94 -6.64
C ALA A 178 -8.39 1.88 -7.45
N ALA A 179 -8.20 1.91 -8.76
CA ALA A 179 -8.64 0.84 -9.65
C ALA A 179 -8.28 -0.51 -9.01
N GLU A 180 -9.21 -1.45 -8.95
CA GLU A 180 -8.91 -2.75 -8.35
C GLU A 180 -7.76 -3.40 -9.10
N SER A 181 -6.75 -3.84 -8.35
CA SER A 181 -5.65 -4.61 -8.91
C SER A 181 -6.19 -5.92 -9.44
N ARG A 182 -5.89 -6.27 -10.68
CA ARG A 182 -6.10 -7.64 -11.16
C ARG A 182 -5.15 -8.58 -10.45
N ILE A 183 -5.68 -9.61 -9.82
CA ILE A 183 -4.93 -10.61 -9.06
C ILE A 183 -4.86 -11.90 -9.88
N VAL A 184 -3.65 -12.33 -10.19
CA VAL A 184 -3.38 -13.64 -10.81
C VAL A 184 -2.60 -14.48 -9.82
N VAL A 185 -3.10 -15.67 -9.53
CA VAL A 185 -2.44 -16.59 -8.59
C VAL A 185 -1.70 -17.67 -9.36
N PHE A 186 -0.41 -17.81 -9.09
CA PHE A 186 0.43 -18.90 -9.57
C PHE A 186 0.60 -19.94 -8.48
N ALA A 187 0.18 -21.17 -8.77
CA ALA A 187 0.30 -22.33 -7.90
C ALA A 187 1.01 -23.47 -8.63
N GLY A 188 1.85 -24.23 -7.94
CA GLY A 188 2.55 -25.41 -8.48
C GLY A 188 1.88 -26.71 -8.07
N ALA A 189 1.81 -27.66 -9.01
CA ALA A 189 1.35 -29.02 -8.72
C ALA A 189 2.34 -29.83 -7.85
N ALA A 190 3.62 -29.42 -7.81
CA ALA A 190 4.66 -30.06 -7.01
C ALA A 190 5.81 -29.09 -6.69
N ALA A 191 6.59 -29.41 -5.65
CA ALA A 191 7.81 -28.68 -5.32
C ALA A 191 8.85 -28.82 -6.44
N GLY A 192 9.62 -27.75 -6.71
CA GLY A 192 10.68 -27.75 -7.72
C GLY A 192 10.21 -27.65 -9.17
N ILE A 193 8.90 -27.47 -9.42
CA ILE A 193 8.33 -27.43 -10.77
C ILE A 193 8.57 -26.11 -11.51
N GLY A 194 9.06 -25.08 -10.80
CA GLY A 194 9.36 -23.76 -11.35
C GLY A 194 8.25 -22.72 -11.22
N THR A 195 7.31 -22.87 -10.27
CA THR A 195 6.21 -21.90 -10.04
C THR A 195 6.72 -20.47 -9.87
N THR A 196 7.68 -20.26 -8.96
CA THR A 196 8.27 -18.95 -8.69
C THR A 196 8.95 -18.36 -9.92
N HIS A 197 9.64 -19.18 -10.71
CA HIS A 197 10.29 -18.74 -11.94
C HIS A 197 9.27 -18.29 -13.00
N ALA A 198 8.20 -19.06 -13.19
CA ALA A 198 7.12 -18.72 -14.11
C ALA A 198 6.36 -17.45 -13.66
N ALA A 199 6.07 -17.32 -12.38
CA ALA A 199 5.39 -16.16 -11.80
C ALA A 199 6.23 -14.87 -11.91
N LEU A 200 7.53 -14.94 -11.61
CA LEU A 200 8.46 -13.82 -11.80
C LEU A 200 8.57 -13.44 -13.28
N GLY A 201 8.65 -14.44 -14.17
CA GLY A 201 8.69 -14.23 -15.61
C GLY A 201 7.44 -13.51 -16.14
N MET A 202 6.25 -13.92 -15.65
CA MET A 202 4.99 -13.24 -15.97
C MET A 202 4.98 -11.79 -15.49
N SER A 203 5.33 -11.55 -14.22
CA SER A 203 5.38 -10.18 -13.66
C SER A 203 6.33 -9.27 -14.44
N HIS A 204 7.49 -9.80 -14.84
CA HIS A 204 8.47 -9.07 -15.64
C HIS A 204 7.94 -8.80 -17.06
N PHE A 205 7.34 -9.81 -17.71
CA PHE A 205 6.74 -9.69 -19.04
C PHE A 205 5.67 -8.59 -19.09
N LEU A 206 4.74 -8.59 -18.13
CA LEU A 206 3.66 -7.59 -18.06
C LEU A 206 4.23 -6.18 -17.92
N THR A 207 5.15 -6.00 -16.97
CA THR A 207 5.73 -4.69 -16.66
C THR A 207 6.50 -4.13 -17.85
N ARG A 208 7.30 -4.96 -18.52
CA ARG A 208 8.05 -4.57 -19.71
C ARG A 208 7.16 -4.23 -20.90
N ASN A 209 5.95 -4.79 -20.96
CA ASN A 209 4.98 -4.51 -22.02
C ASN A 209 3.94 -3.43 -21.65
N GLY A 210 4.23 -2.62 -20.62
CA GLY A 210 3.45 -1.42 -20.27
C GLY A 210 2.32 -1.65 -19.27
N CYS A 211 2.30 -2.80 -18.59
CA CYS A 211 1.35 -3.12 -17.52
C CYS A 211 2.13 -3.38 -16.22
N PRO A 212 2.32 -2.35 -15.36
CA PRO A 212 3.09 -2.51 -14.12
C PRO A 212 2.53 -3.64 -13.25
N ALA A 213 3.34 -4.65 -12.97
CA ALA A 213 2.94 -5.80 -12.18
C ALA A 213 3.83 -5.95 -10.94
N LEU A 214 3.19 -6.26 -9.81
CA LEU A 214 3.86 -6.65 -8.58
C LEU A 214 3.87 -8.17 -8.46
N TYR A 215 5.05 -8.76 -8.38
CA TYR A 215 5.18 -10.13 -7.86
C TYR A 215 5.09 -10.08 -6.33
N GLN A 216 4.30 -10.98 -5.75
CA GLN A 216 4.13 -11.09 -4.30
C GLN A 216 4.10 -12.56 -3.86
N GLU A 217 4.92 -12.92 -2.88
CA GLU A 217 4.78 -14.22 -2.19
C GLU A 217 3.55 -14.19 -1.28
N ALA A 218 2.66 -15.18 -1.41
CA ALA A 218 1.50 -15.33 -0.54
C ALA A 218 1.85 -15.97 0.81
N TYR A 219 2.91 -16.78 0.85
CA TYR A 219 3.42 -17.48 2.03
C TYR A 219 4.95 -17.37 2.08
N ASP A 220 5.55 -17.59 3.25
CA ASP A 220 7.01 -17.54 3.38
C ASP A 220 7.66 -18.76 2.71
N THR A 221 8.15 -18.55 1.49
CA THR A 221 9.00 -19.54 0.80
C THR A 221 10.49 -19.20 0.93
N SER A 222 10.82 -18.05 1.56
CA SER A 222 12.15 -17.46 1.63
C SER A 222 12.85 -17.24 0.26
N ALA A 223 12.16 -17.46 -0.86
CA ALA A 223 12.75 -17.40 -2.20
C ALA A 223 13.16 -15.96 -2.55
N VAL A 224 12.25 -14.99 -2.36
CA VAL A 224 12.55 -13.57 -2.63
C VAL A 224 13.64 -13.03 -1.72
N ARG A 225 13.61 -13.37 -0.42
CA ARG A 225 14.63 -12.90 0.54
C ARG A 225 16.01 -13.44 0.19
N THR A 226 16.09 -14.72 -0.17
CA THR A 226 17.34 -15.38 -0.59
C THR A 226 17.85 -14.79 -1.90
N LEU A 227 16.96 -14.58 -2.87
CA LEU A 227 17.26 -13.91 -4.14
C LEU A 227 17.86 -12.52 -3.89
N ALA A 228 17.18 -11.69 -3.10
CA ALA A 228 17.62 -10.34 -2.79
C ALA A 228 18.98 -10.31 -2.07
N LYS A 229 19.18 -11.21 -1.11
CA LYS A 229 20.46 -11.38 -0.39
C LYS A 229 21.59 -11.72 -1.37
N ASN A 230 21.38 -12.70 -2.25
CA ASN A 230 22.39 -13.16 -3.20
C ASN A 230 22.71 -12.12 -4.28
N MET A 231 21.74 -11.28 -4.64
CA MET A 231 21.91 -10.20 -5.60
C MET A 231 22.39 -8.88 -4.96
N GLY A 232 22.51 -8.81 -3.63
CA GLY A 232 22.90 -7.60 -2.91
C GLY A 232 21.87 -6.45 -3.01
N ILE A 233 20.60 -6.76 -3.28
CA ILE A 233 19.54 -5.78 -3.51
C ILE A 233 18.85 -5.46 -2.18
N LYS A 234 18.69 -4.17 -1.89
CA LYS A 234 17.99 -3.68 -0.70
C LYS A 234 16.53 -3.34 -1.05
N THR A 235 15.64 -3.48 -0.06
CA THR A 235 14.25 -3.04 -0.18
C THR A 235 14.15 -1.53 -0.20
N ASP A 236 13.10 -1.02 -0.84
CA ASP A 236 12.64 0.36 -0.59
C ASP A 236 11.90 0.47 0.75
N ARG A 237 11.42 1.70 1.05
CA ARG A 237 10.70 2.02 2.31
C ARG A 237 9.33 1.31 2.42
N THR A 238 8.82 0.74 1.33
CA THR A 238 7.54 0.01 1.27
C THR A 238 7.72 -1.50 1.36
N GLY A 239 8.97 -1.98 1.46
CA GLY A 239 9.29 -3.41 1.46
C GLY A 239 9.22 -4.04 0.06
N VAL A 240 9.38 -3.25 -1.00
CA VAL A 240 9.45 -3.77 -2.37
C VAL A 240 10.92 -3.80 -2.80
N TYR A 241 11.33 -4.93 -3.37
CA TYR A 241 12.61 -5.08 -4.07
C TYR A 241 12.43 -4.74 -5.55
N ARG A 242 13.40 -4.04 -6.13
CA ARG A 242 13.43 -3.73 -7.57
C ARG A 242 14.53 -4.52 -8.25
N ILE A 243 14.17 -5.30 -9.26
CA ILE A 243 15.10 -6.08 -10.09
C ILE A 243 14.84 -5.76 -11.56
N GLY A 244 15.72 -4.98 -12.19
CA GLY A 244 15.45 -4.43 -13.52
C GLY A 244 14.19 -3.56 -13.49
N CYS A 245 13.20 -3.89 -14.33
CA CYS A 245 11.87 -3.25 -14.28
C CYS A 245 10.86 -3.97 -13.36
N GLY A 246 11.22 -5.11 -12.75
CA GLY A 246 10.32 -5.89 -11.91
C GLY A 246 10.20 -5.33 -10.49
N SER A 247 8.99 -5.33 -9.95
CA SER A 247 8.68 -5.05 -8.54
C SER A 247 8.33 -6.35 -7.84
N ILE A 248 9.00 -6.65 -6.72
CA ILE A 248 8.91 -7.95 -6.04
C ILE A 248 8.74 -7.71 -4.54
N ARG A 249 7.75 -8.34 -3.92
CA ARG A 249 7.48 -8.23 -2.49
C ARG A 249 7.50 -9.63 -1.84
N PRO A 250 8.37 -9.86 -0.83
CA PRO A 250 8.36 -11.12 -0.10
C PRO A 250 7.14 -11.18 0.81
N TYR A 251 6.89 -12.37 1.34
CA TYR A 251 5.93 -12.52 2.43
C TYR A 251 6.55 -12.02 3.73
N TYR A 252 5.92 -11.02 4.36
CA TYR A 252 6.41 -10.40 5.60
C TYR A 252 5.76 -10.95 6.88
N GLY A 253 4.76 -11.84 6.78
CA GLY A 253 3.93 -12.24 7.91
C GLY A 253 2.66 -11.40 8.03
N GLU A 254 1.60 -11.99 8.57
CA GLU A 254 0.30 -11.32 8.76
C GLU A 254 0.38 -10.09 9.68
N ALA A 255 1.33 -10.09 10.62
CA ALA A 255 1.53 -8.99 11.57
C ALA A 255 2.17 -7.74 10.94
N VAL A 256 2.78 -7.85 9.76
CA VAL A 256 3.54 -6.75 9.14
C VAL A 256 2.67 -5.94 8.19
N LYS A 257 2.29 -4.74 8.63
CA LYS A 257 1.52 -3.76 7.84
C LYS A 257 2.44 -2.70 7.23
N LEU A 258 3.01 -3.00 6.06
CA LEU A 258 3.76 -2.02 5.27
C LEU A 258 2.84 -1.28 4.30
N PRO A 259 3.09 0.03 4.03
CA PRO A 259 2.30 0.80 3.08
C PRO A 259 2.27 0.13 1.71
N TYR A 260 1.07 0.09 1.10
CA TYR A 260 0.83 -0.59 -0.18
C TYR A 260 0.90 0.42 -1.32
N LEU A 261 1.85 0.26 -2.23
CA LEU A 261 1.86 0.97 -3.51
C LEU A 261 0.83 0.32 -4.44
N TYR A 262 0.04 1.13 -5.14
CA TYR A 262 -0.91 0.61 -6.10
C TYR A 262 -0.19 -0.01 -7.31
N PHE A 263 -0.59 -1.23 -7.67
CA PHE A 263 -0.18 -1.90 -8.90
C PHE A 263 -1.43 -2.37 -9.63
N PRO A 264 -1.57 -2.12 -10.95
CA PRO A 264 -2.74 -2.58 -11.71
C PRO A 264 -2.82 -4.10 -11.83
N VAL A 265 -1.69 -4.80 -11.68
CA VAL A 265 -1.66 -6.27 -11.64
C VAL A 265 -0.81 -6.74 -10.46
N ILE A 266 -1.30 -7.75 -9.75
CA ILE A 266 -0.58 -8.45 -8.69
C ILE A 266 -0.49 -9.93 -9.08
N ILE A 267 0.75 -10.41 -9.24
CA ILE A 267 1.04 -11.83 -9.43
C ILE A 267 1.35 -12.42 -8.05
N LYS A 268 0.42 -13.19 -7.50
CA LYS A 268 0.59 -13.88 -6.22
C LYS A 268 1.18 -15.27 -6.44
N ASP A 269 2.35 -15.52 -5.88
CA ASP A 269 2.97 -16.85 -5.85
C ASP A 269 2.62 -17.55 -4.55
N VAL A 270 1.85 -18.64 -4.64
CA VAL A 270 1.50 -19.48 -3.49
C VAL A 270 2.46 -20.66 -3.31
N GLY A 271 3.43 -20.84 -4.20
CA GLY A 271 4.33 -21.99 -4.16
C GLY A 271 3.63 -23.28 -4.59
N VAL A 272 3.60 -24.28 -3.73
CA VAL A 272 2.97 -25.59 -4.01
C VAL A 272 1.59 -25.62 -3.41
N ILE A 273 0.57 -26.00 -4.19
CA ILE A 273 -0.79 -26.05 -3.67
C ILE A 273 -0.95 -27.15 -2.62
N ARG A 274 -1.61 -26.82 -1.51
CA ARG A 274 -1.98 -27.75 -0.45
C ARG A 274 -3.48 -27.68 -0.16
N PRO A 275 -4.16 -28.82 0.13
CA PRO A 275 -5.60 -28.83 0.40
C PRO A 275 -6.02 -27.98 1.60
N GLU A 276 -5.15 -27.86 2.61
CA GLU A 276 -5.44 -27.20 3.88
C GLU A 276 -5.20 -25.69 3.85
N GLU A 277 -4.56 -25.17 2.79
CA GLU A 277 -4.16 -23.77 2.70
C GLU A 277 -5.30 -22.89 2.15
N LYS A 278 -5.54 -21.77 2.84
CA LYS A 278 -6.52 -20.76 2.39
C LYS A 278 -5.93 -19.96 1.22
N LEU A 279 -6.23 -20.39 0.00
CA LEU A 279 -5.81 -19.68 -1.21
C LEU A 279 -6.43 -18.27 -1.31
N PRO A 280 -5.66 -17.27 -1.77
CA PRO A 280 -6.17 -15.93 -2.03
C PRO A 280 -7.14 -15.93 -3.21
N GLU A 281 -8.14 -15.05 -3.15
CA GLU A 281 -9.03 -14.77 -4.29
C GLU A 281 -8.25 -14.15 -5.45
N ALA A 282 -8.67 -14.49 -6.67
CA ALA A 282 -7.99 -14.14 -7.91
C ALA A 282 -8.99 -14.02 -9.06
N ASP A 283 -8.67 -13.20 -10.06
CA ASP A 283 -9.41 -13.14 -11.33
C ASP A 283 -9.28 -14.48 -12.08
N PHE A 284 -8.08 -15.08 -12.06
CA PHE A 284 -7.84 -16.43 -12.54
C PHE A 284 -6.59 -17.05 -11.90
N TYR A 285 -6.53 -18.37 -11.94
CA TYR A 285 -5.47 -19.18 -11.37
C TYR A 285 -4.63 -19.82 -12.46
N VAL A 286 -3.31 -19.80 -12.31
CA VAL A 286 -2.35 -20.47 -13.17
C VAL A 286 -1.75 -21.63 -12.40
N LEU A 287 -2.04 -22.86 -12.84
CA LEU A 287 -1.46 -24.06 -12.27
C LEU A 287 -0.22 -24.48 -13.07
N VAL A 288 0.95 -24.31 -12.46
CA VAL A 288 2.23 -24.74 -13.04
C VAL A 288 2.37 -26.25 -12.88
N CYS A 289 2.46 -26.93 -14.02
CA CYS A 289 2.39 -28.38 -14.17
C CYS A 289 3.70 -28.96 -14.71
N GLY A 290 3.98 -30.21 -14.35
CA GLY A 290 5.15 -30.95 -14.83
C GLY A 290 4.81 -31.65 -16.15
N GLY A 291 5.79 -31.77 -17.03
CA GLY A 291 5.64 -32.46 -18.31
C GLY A 291 5.78 -33.99 -18.25
N LYS A 292 6.15 -34.54 -17.09
CA LYS A 292 6.41 -35.96 -16.90
C LYS A 292 5.09 -36.71 -16.70
N TRP A 293 4.89 -37.75 -17.50
CA TRP A 293 3.63 -38.53 -17.51
C TRP A 293 3.30 -39.18 -16.16
N TRP A 294 4.31 -39.68 -15.45
CA TRP A 294 4.13 -40.28 -14.12
C TRP A 294 3.86 -39.26 -13.00
N GLU A 295 3.86 -37.96 -13.30
CA GLU A 295 3.51 -36.89 -12.36
C GLU A 295 2.11 -36.29 -12.62
N ILE A 296 1.38 -36.81 -13.62
CA ILE A 296 0.10 -36.24 -14.07
C ILE A 296 -0.97 -36.28 -12.97
N ASP A 297 -0.95 -37.27 -12.08
CA ASP A 297 -1.91 -37.37 -10.97
C ASP A 297 -1.79 -36.19 -10.01
N ARG A 298 -0.58 -35.63 -9.83
CA ARG A 298 -0.37 -34.42 -9.03
C ARG A 298 -1.06 -33.23 -9.66
N THR A 299 -0.93 -33.08 -10.99
CA THR A 299 -1.63 -32.05 -11.76
C THR A 299 -3.15 -32.20 -11.65
N VAL A 300 -3.68 -33.42 -11.77
CA VAL A 300 -5.12 -33.68 -11.65
C VAL A 300 -5.64 -33.28 -10.28
N ASN A 301 -4.95 -33.67 -9.20
CA ASN A 301 -5.37 -33.34 -7.85
C ASN A 301 -5.31 -31.83 -7.57
N ALA A 302 -4.23 -31.17 -7.99
CA ALA A 302 -4.08 -29.73 -7.88
C ALA A 302 -5.15 -28.95 -8.67
N ALA A 303 -5.46 -29.39 -9.89
CA ALA A 303 -6.47 -28.75 -10.74
C ALA A 303 -7.87 -28.87 -10.14
N LYS A 304 -8.23 -30.01 -9.52
CA LYS A 304 -9.51 -30.18 -8.83
C LYS A 304 -9.70 -29.16 -7.71
N ILE A 305 -8.65 -28.89 -6.92
CA ILE A 305 -8.69 -27.90 -5.84
C ILE A 305 -8.97 -26.51 -6.41
N LEU A 306 -8.25 -26.08 -7.44
CA LEU A 306 -8.41 -24.75 -8.04
C LEU A 306 -9.73 -24.58 -8.81
N LYS A 307 -10.21 -25.63 -9.48
CA LYS A 307 -11.45 -25.58 -10.26
C LYS A 307 -12.69 -25.29 -9.41
N SER A 308 -12.66 -25.71 -8.14
CA SER A 308 -13.70 -25.34 -7.17
C SER A 308 -13.71 -23.85 -6.79
N ARG A 309 -12.66 -23.09 -7.15
CA ARG A 309 -12.43 -21.71 -6.71
C ARG A 309 -12.59 -20.67 -7.81
N GLY A 310 -12.48 -21.03 -9.09
CA GLY A 310 -12.61 -20.09 -10.20
C GLY A 310 -12.01 -20.58 -11.52
N ASN A 311 -11.69 -19.64 -12.40
CA ASN A 311 -11.09 -19.92 -13.70
C ASN A 311 -9.64 -20.41 -13.55
N VAL A 312 -9.30 -21.56 -14.14
CA VAL A 312 -7.98 -22.19 -14.02
C VAL A 312 -7.37 -22.37 -15.40
N ILE A 313 -6.09 -22.06 -15.52
CA ILE A 313 -5.28 -22.31 -16.71
C ILE A 313 -4.10 -23.20 -16.33
N LEU A 314 -3.87 -24.26 -17.09
CA LEU A 314 -2.71 -25.14 -16.89
C LEU A 314 -1.49 -24.57 -17.64
N LEU A 315 -0.36 -24.46 -16.95
CA LEU A 315 0.91 -24.03 -17.52
C LEU A 315 1.94 -25.14 -17.37
N PHE A 316 2.15 -25.92 -18.42
CA PHE A 316 3.15 -26.97 -18.42
C PHE A 316 4.55 -26.39 -18.61
N ASN A 317 5.35 -26.46 -17.55
CA ASN A 317 6.68 -25.85 -17.52
C ASN A 317 7.72 -26.73 -18.23
N HIS A 318 8.72 -26.07 -18.83
CA HIS A 318 9.83 -26.66 -19.59
C HIS A 318 9.38 -27.57 -20.74
N MET A 319 8.30 -27.19 -21.42
CA MET A 319 7.72 -27.95 -22.53
C MET A 319 7.52 -27.08 -23.76
N GLU A 320 7.54 -27.72 -24.94
CA GLU A 320 7.25 -27.07 -26.21
C GLU A 320 5.88 -27.49 -26.77
N LYS A 321 5.25 -26.64 -27.60
CA LYS A 321 3.94 -26.93 -28.23
C LYS A 321 3.91 -28.23 -29.06
N LYS A 322 5.07 -28.73 -29.49
CA LYS A 322 5.20 -30.01 -30.22
C LYS A 322 5.03 -31.23 -29.31
N ALA A 323 5.10 -31.06 -27.99
CA ALA A 323 4.84 -32.14 -27.04
C ALA A 323 3.39 -32.58 -27.17
N ARG A 324 3.17 -33.77 -27.75
CA ARG A 324 1.83 -34.37 -27.88
C ARG A 324 1.39 -34.87 -26.51
N LEU A 325 0.79 -33.99 -25.70
CA LEU A 325 0.22 -34.34 -24.41
C LEU A 325 -1.25 -34.75 -24.59
N LYS A 326 -1.59 -36.01 -24.27
CA LYS A 326 -2.98 -36.43 -24.14
C LYS A 326 -3.41 -36.22 -22.69
N LEU A 327 -4.18 -35.17 -22.45
CA LEU A 327 -4.69 -34.87 -21.12
C LEU A 327 -5.75 -35.91 -20.69
N PRO A 328 -5.79 -36.29 -19.41
CA PRO A 328 -6.91 -37.05 -18.85
C PRO A 328 -8.25 -36.33 -19.09
N LYS A 329 -9.34 -37.07 -19.27
CA LYS A 329 -10.69 -36.51 -19.48
C LYS A 329 -11.13 -35.51 -18.40
N VAL A 330 -10.60 -35.63 -17.18
CA VAL A 330 -10.91 -34.72 -16.07
C VAL A 330 -10.36 -33.30 -16.29
N LEU A 331 -9.33 -33.16 -17.13
CA LEU A 331 -8.67 -31.89 -17.44
C LEU A 331 -8.97 -31.39 -18.86
N SER A 332 -9.77 -32.10 -19.65
CA SER A 332 -9.98 -31.78 -21.06
C SER A 332 -10.74 -30.48 -21.30
N ASP A 333 -11.42 -29.98 -20.29
CA ASP A 333 -12.16 -28.72 -20.31
C ASP A 333 -11.36 -27.53 -19.77
N ILE A 334 -10.11 -27.74 -19.39
CA ILE A 334 -9.22 -26.69 -18.87
C ILE A 334 -8.26 -26.27 -19.97
N HIS A 335 -8.18 -24.96 -20.22
CA HIS A 335 -7.22 -24.41 -21.16
C HIS A 335 -5.78 -24.60 -20.67
N TYR A 336 -4.86 -24.88 -21.58
CA TYR A 336 -3.48 -25.18 -21.23
C TYR A 336 -2.47 -24.58 -22.21
N PHE A 337 -1.30 -24.22 -21.66
CA PHE A 337 -0.18 -23.66 -22.39
C PHE A 337 1.13 -24.39 -22.03
N PHE A 338 2.12 -24.27 -22.91
CA PHE A 338 3.46 -24.81 -22.72
C PHE A 338 4.45 -23.67 -22.56
N LEU A 339 5.04 -23.56 -21.37
CA LEU A 339 6.10 -22.60 -21.10
C LEU A 339 7.44 -23.24 -21.47
N PRO A 340 8.14 -22.77 -22.53
CA PRO A 340 9.44 -23.30 -22.89
C PRO A 340 10.47 -22.99 -21.79
N PHE A 341 11.60 -23.68 -21.79
CA PHE A 341 12.69 -23.33 -20.90
C PHE A 341 13.28 -21.96 -21.27
N PHE A 342 13.47 -21.10 -20.26
CA PHE A 342 14.18 -19.83 -20.37
C PHE A 342 14.98 -19.61 -19.09
N SER A 343 16.22 -19.14 -19.22
CA SER A 343 17.21 -19.18 -18.14
C SER A 343 17.03 -18.10 -17.08
N ASN A 344 16.50 -16.93 -17.43
CA ASN A 344 16.43 -15.78 -16.54
C ASN A 344 15.04 -15.12 -16.62
N PRO A 345 14.29 -15.05 -15.50
CA PRO A 345 12.94 -14.48 -15.50
C PRO A 345 12.90 -12.95 -15.53
N PHE A 346 14.06 -12.31 -15.44
CA PHE A 346 14.22 -10.86 -15.52
C PHE A 346 14.80 -10.40 -16.87
N ARG A 347 14.85 -11.29 -17.87
CA ARG A 347 15.30 -10.99 -19.23
C ARG A 347 14.26 -11.39 -20.25
N GLU A 348 14.35 -10.77 -21.42
CA GLU A 348 13.48 -11.12 -22.54
C GLU A 348 13.80 -12.50 -23.10
N ASP A 349 12.75 -13.32 -23.20
CA ASP A 349 12.75 -14.53 -24.01
C ASP A 349 11.53 -14.50 -24.95
N LYS A 350 11.75 -14.62 -26.27
CA LYS A 350 10.69 -14.48 -27.27
C LYS A 350 9.64 -15.58 -27.17
N ALA A 351 10.06 -16.81 -26.86
CA ALA A 351 9.17 -17.96 -26.82
C ALA A 351 8.33 -17.92 -25.53
N ALA A 352 8.97 -17.63 -24.39
CA ALA A 352 8.26 -17.42 -23.12
C ALA A 352 7.28 -16.23 -23.20
N ASN A 353 7.69 -15.10 -23.78
CA ASN A 353 6.82 -13.93 -23.97
C ASN A 353 5.58 -14.23 -24.82
N THR A 354 5.72 -15.09 -25.84
CA THR A 354 4.58 -15.53 -26.64
C THR A 354 3.61 -16.34 -25.79
N CYS A 355 4.13 -17.28 -24.99
CA CYS A 355 3.32 -18.06 -24.05
C CYS A 355 2.61 -17.15 -23.02
N TYR A 356 3.32 -16.22 -22.37
CA TYR A 356 2.73 -15.33 -21.37
C TYR A 356 1.66 -14.41 -21.96
N ARG A 357 1.86 -13.94 -23.19
CA ARG A 357 0.86 -13.13 -23.90
C ARG A 357 -0.41 -13.94 -24.17
N ASP A 358 -0.27 -15.16 -24.69
CA ASP A 358 -1.40 -16.02 -25.01
C ASP A 358 -2.16 -16.39 -23.72
N LEU A 359 -1.42 -16.76 -22.66
CA LEU A 359 -1.98 -17.06 -21.34
C LEU A 359 -2.71 -15.86 -20.73
N TRP A 360 -2.15 -14.66 -20.83
CA TRP A 360 -2.80 -13.45 -20.31
C TRP A 360 -4.09 -13.11 -21.04
N ASN A 361 -4.10 -13.19 -22.37
CA ASN A 361 -5.30 -12.95 -23.18
C ASN A 361 -6.42 -13.93 -22.82
N ASP A 362 -6.08 -15.20 -22.63
CA ASP A 362 -7.02 -16.24 -22.22
C ASP A 362 -7.60 -15.98 -20.82
N GLY A 363 -6.73 -15.75 -19.83
CA GLY A 363 -7.14 -15.51 -18.45
C GLY A 363 -7.98 -14.24 -18.26
N THR A 364 -7.75 -13.22 -19.09
CA THR A 364 -8.50 -11.94 -19.04
C THR A 364 -9.70 -11.89 -19.99
N GLY A 365 -9.88 -12.89 -20.86
CA GLY A 365 -10.88 -12.87 -21.93
C GLY A 365 -10.65 -11.79 -23.00
N GLU A 366 -9.46 -11.19 -23.07
CA GLU A 366 -9.12 -10.14 -24.02
C GLU A 366 -8.66 -10.74 -25.37
N THR A 367 -9.39 -10.47 -26.46
CA THR A 367 -9.10 -11.03 -27.80
C THR A 367 -7.81 -10.50 -28.46
N ARG A 368 -7.17 -9.46 -27.91
CA ARG A 368 -5.92 -8.89 -28.45
C ARG A 368 -5.16 -8.11 -27.38
N TRP A 369 -3.90 -8.46 -27.10
CA TRP A 369 -2.99 -7.66 -26.26
C TRP A 369 -2.89 -6.23 -26.81
N LYS A 370 -3.63 -5.29 -26.21
CA LYS A 370 -3.55 -3.87 -26.56
C LYS A 370 -2.44 -3.25 -25.73
N ARG A 371 -1.25 -3.14 -26.33
CA ARG A 371 -0.03 -2.46 -25.81
C ARG A 371 -0.24 -1.02 -25.25
N LYS A 372 -1.48 -0.49 -25.23
CA LYS A 372 -1.79 0.94 -25.10
C LYS A 372 -3.11 1.34 -24.42
N LYS A 373 -3.80 0.49 -23.63
CA LYS A 373 -5.10 0.88 -23.02
C LYS A 373 -5.20 1.06 -21.50
N LEU A 374 -4.20 0.71 -20.70
CA LEU A 374 -4.24 0.99 -19.24
C LEU A 374 -3.58 2.32 -18.85
N SER A 375 -2.60 2.81 -19.61
CA SER A 375 -2.02 4.15 -19.41
C SER A 375 -2.93 5.30 -19.86
N GLN A 376 -3.98 5.03 -20.64
CA GLN A 376 -4.92 6.05 -21.11
C GLN A 376 -6.03 6.38 -20.09
N ARG A 377 -6.35 5.48 -19.15
CA ARG A 377 -7.26 5.83 -18.04
C ARG A 377 -6.65 6.88 -17.10
N LEU A 378 -5.33 6.86 -16.94
CA LEU A 378 -4.57 7.88 -16.20
C LEU A 378 -4.40 9.21 -16.96
N ARG A 379 -4.71 9.27 -18.27
CA ARG A 379 -4.52 10.49 -19.09
C ARG A 379 -5.83 11.16 -19.53
N ARG A 380 -6.97 10.49 -19.37
CA ARG A 380 -8.28 11.07 -19.75
C ARG A 380 -8.96 11.83 -18.62
N SER A 381 -8.49 11.72 -17.38
CA SER A 381 -8.96 12.54 -16.25
C SER A 381 -8.23 13.89 -16.12
N ASP A 382 -7.29 14.20 -17.02
CA ASP A 382 -6.53 15.46 -17.05
C ASP A 382 -6.96 16.39 -18.20
N ALA A 383 -8.07 16.09 -18.89
CA ALA A 383 -8.52 16.85 -20.07
C ALA A 383 -10.04 17.17 -20.09
N GLU A 384 -10.73 16.97 -18.99
CA GLU A 384 -12.05 17.53 -18.67
C GLU A 384 -11.96 18.16 -17.28
#